data_AF-A0AAP0EI73-F1
#
_entry.id   AF-A0AAP0EI73-F1
#
_cell.length_a   1.000
_cell.length_b   1.000
_cell.length_c   1.000
_cell.angle_alpha   90.00
_cell.angle_beta   90.00
_cell.angle_gamma   90.00
#
_symmetry.space_group_name_H-M   'P 1'
#
loop_
_entity.id
_entity.type
_entity.pdbx_description
1 polymer ?
#
loop_
_entity_poly.entity_id
_entity_poly.type
_entity_poly.pdbx_seq_one_letter_code
_entity_poly.pdbx_strand_id
1 'polypeptide(L)'
;MDLATVKEATNNFSFENKLGEGGFGPVYKGIMRDGKEVAVKRLSQSSGQGHNEFKNEVIVIAELQHKNLVRLLGCCAEGEENLLIYEFMPNTSLDAFLFDTGKQAELDWLKRMNIVNGIARGLVYLHEDSRLKIVHRDLKPSNVLLDHEMNPKISDFGMARIFGTDTSQANTKRVVGTYGYMAPEYAMAGLFSVKSDVFSFGVVLLEIISGKRNKMLQLPECAGSLLTYAWRLWSEDKGLELVDPLLEGSWDASETLRYIYIGLLCVQANPNDRPTMSTVIFMLGSETVPLPQPKEPAFYVADSFTFESDDQSSLKGRPDSSNDLILSSRIFADDPPYENCLSSYSYKAGSTFQNNLNLLLNHLPSNASTSSYYQAIVGDEPDRVYGNFMCYTYFPTQNCLPCVSQATEAIKAGCPTSKDAVRWWEEQCQLRYSNQNFFGLMDYSTIITRSNLLNSSDPDLFKSVVKEMLNNLSEKAAFDPSQQKYSIGKHNLANADSVYGFVQLCLTETCKEVT
;
A
#
# COMPACT_ATOMS: atom_id res chain seq x y z
N MET A 1 11.33 7.69 -34.25
CA MET A 1 10.58 8.74 -34.97
C MET A 1 11.20 10.07 -34.57
N ASP A 2 11.22 11.07 -35.47
CA ASP A 2 11.72 12.42 -35.17
C ASP A 2 10.68 13.25 -34.42
N LEU A 3 11.13 14.21 -33.62
CA LEU A 3 10.26 15.00 -32.75
C LEU A 3 9.25 15.85 -33.55
N ALA A 4 9.65 16.32 -34.73
CA ALA A 4 8.79 17.12 -35.61
C ALA A 4 7.54 16.35 -36.05
N THR A 5 7.70 15.09 -36.47
CA THR A 5 6.58 14.23 -36.85
C THR A 5 5.64 13.97 -35.68
N VAL A 6 6.18 13.74 -34.46
CA VAL A 6 5.34 13.48 -33.28
C VAL A 6 4.58 14.73 -32.83
N LYS A 7 5.22 15.91 -32.91
CA LYS A 7 4.56 17.20 -32.65
C LYS A 7 3.44 17.47 -33.65
N GLU A 8 3.68 17.24 -34.94
CA GLU A 8 2.64 17.37 -35.97
C GLU A 8 1.46 16.45 -35.67
N ALA A 9 1.72 15.16 -35.39
CA ALA A 9 0.69 14.16 -35.13
C ALA A 9 -0.17 14.48 -33.89
N THR A 10 0.39 15.11 -32.87
CA THR A 10 -0.28 15.43 -31.60
C THR A 10 -0.81 16.87 -31.53
N ASN A 11 -0.73 17.64 -32.62
CA ASN A 11 -1.01 19.08 -32.64
C ASN A 11 -0.22 19.82 -31.54
N ASN A 12 1.09 19.64 -31.55
CA ASN A 12 2.07 20.17 -30.59
C ASN A 12 1.71 19.85 -29.12
N PHE A 13 1.33 18.60 -28.85
CA PHE A 13 0.88 18.15 -27.53
C PHE A 13 -0.29 18.98 -26.98
N SER A 14 -1.26 19.30 -27.84
CA SER A 14 -2.46 20.05 -27.45
C SER A 14 -3.17 19.36 -26.28
N PHE A 15 -3.68 20.17 -25.34
CA PHE A 15 -4.46 19.68 -24.22
C PHE A 15 -5.72 18.92 -24.67
N GLU A 16 -6.31 19.30 -25.81
CA GLU A 16 -7.47 18.60 -26.41
C GLU A 16 -7.16 17.15 -26.80
N ASN A 17 -5.89 16.86 -27.09
CA ASN A 17 -5.44 15.52 -27.43
C ASN A 17 -4.97 14.73 -26.20
N LYS A 18 -5.02 15.30 -24.99
CA LYS A 18 -4.56 14.61 -23.77
C LYS A 18 -5.53 13.49 -23.41
N LEU A 19 -5.03 12.25 -23.39
CA LEU A 19 -5.78 11.06 -23.00
C LEU A 19 -5.78 10.83 -21.49
N GLY A 20 -4.70 11.24 -20.82
CA GLY A 20 -4.55 11.09 -19.38
C GLY A 20 -3.16 11.51 -18.91
N GLU A 21 -2.94 11.48 -17.60
CA GLU A 21 -1.65 11.72 -16.98
C GLU A 21 -1.47 10.81 -15.78
N GLY A 22 -0.39 10.02 -15.79
CA GLY A 22 0.00 9.18 -14.67
C GLY A 22 1.27 9.69 -14.00
N GLY A 23 1.82 8.92 -13.06
CA GLY A 23 3.07 9.25 -12.36
C GLY A 23 4.29 9.41 -13.28
N PHE A 24 4.19 8.97 -14.53
CA PHE A 24 5.26 8.97 -15.53
C PHE A 24 5.11 10.05 -16.58
N GLY A 25 4.07 10.88 -16.49
CA GLY A 25 3.80 12.00 -17.39
C GLY A 25 2.54 11.84 -18.24
N PRO A 26 2.23 12.85 -19.06
CA PRO A 26 1.01 12.90 -19.87
C PRO A 26 1.08 12.00 -21.10
N VAL A 27 -0.07 11.45 -21.47
CA VAL A 27 -0.28 10.67 -22.70
C VAL A 27 -1.21 11.44 -23.62
N TYR A 28 -0.86 11.52 -24.90
CA TYR A 28 -1.61 12.24 -25.93
C TYR A 28 -2.05 11.31 -27.05
N LYS A 29 -3.23 11.56 -27.62
CA LYS A 29 -3.66 10.99 -28.88
C LYS A 29 -2.91 11.70 -30.02
N GLY A 30 -2.43 10.92 -30.98
CA GLY A 30 -1.86 11.45 -32.21
C GLY A 30 -2.45 10.77 -33.44
N ILE A 31 -2.46 11.48 -34.56
CA ILE A 31 -2.80 10.93 -35.87
C ILE A 31 -1.57 11.09 -36.76
N MET A 32 -0.98 9.97 -37.15
CA MET A 32 0.18 9.94 -38.04
C MET A 32 -0.23 10.34 -39.47
N ARG A 33 0.75 10.72 -40.32
CA ARG A 33 0.48 11.16 -41.71
C ARG A 33 -0.22 10.10 -42.58
N ASP A 34 -0.05 8.83 -42.24
CA ASP A 34 -0.72 7.69 -42.88
C ASP A 34 -2.15 7.46 -42.35
N GLY A 35 -2.66 8.34 -41.48
CA GLY A 35 -3.98 8.24 -40.85
C GLY A 35 -4.01 7.32 -39.63
N LYS A 36 -2.88 6.70 -39.25
CA LYS A 36 -2.84 5.78 -38.12
C LYS A 36 -2.93 6.52 -36.79
N GLU A 37 -3.91 6.13 -35.97
CA GLU A 37 -4.03 6.64 -34.60
C GLU A 37 -2.98 6.01 -33.68
N VAL A 38 -2.36 6.84 -32.85
CA VAL A 38 -1.30 6.45 -31.90
C VAL A 38 -1.52 7.09 -30.54
N ALA A 39 -0.96 6.47 -29.51
CA ALA A 39 -0.85 7.06 -28.17
C ALA A 39 0.61 7.44 -27.91
N VAL A 40 0.86 8.71 -27.57
CA VAL A 40 2.18 9.27 -27.34
C VAL A 40 2.34 9.57 -25.85
N LYS A 41 3.11 8.75 -25.14
CA LYS A 41 3.47 8.96 -23.74
C LYS A 41 4.72 9.85 -23.69
N ARG A 42 4.57 11.05 -23.13
CA ARG A 42 5.66 12.00 -22.92
C ARG A 42 6.16 11.87 -21.50
N LEU A 43 7.39 11.41 -21.34
CA LEU A 43 7.92 11.12 -20.00
C LEU A 43 8.38 12.40 -19.30
N SER A 44 7.98 12.55 -18.04
CA SER A 44 8.34 13.73 -17.24
C SER A 44 9.83 13.74 -16.89
N GLN A 45 10.47 14.91 -17.06
CA GLN A 45 11.89 15.16 -16.73
C GLN A 45 12.15 15.37 -15.24
N SER A 46 11.11 15.64 -14.43
CA SER A 46 11.28 16.06 -13.03
C SER A 46 11.73 14.95 -12.07
N SER A 47 11.91 13.71 -12.56
CA SER A 47 12.38 12.59 -11.76
C SER A 47 13.54 11.86 -12.43
N GLY A 48 14.62 11.57 -11.69
CA GLY A 48 15.67 10.63 -12.13
C GLY A 48 15.17 9.19 -12.36
N GLN A 49 13.91 8.94 -12.00
CA GLN A 49 13.16 7.72 -12.25
C GLN A 49 12.72 7.61 -13.73
N GLY A 50 12.18 8.68 -14.32
CA GLY A 50 11.62 8.66 -15.67
C GLY A 50 12.60 8.26 -16.79
N HIS A 51 13.88 8.64 -16.68
CA HIS A 51 14.89 8.24 -17.68
C HIS A 51 15.24 6.75 -17.63
N ASN A 52 15.30 6.18 -16.42
CA ASN A 52 15.56 4.75 -16.24
C ASN A 52 14.37 3.92 -16.71
N GLU A 53 13.16 4.40 -16.46
CA GLU A 53 11.92 3.76 -16.93
C GLU A 53 11.76 3.85 -18.44
N PHE A 54 12.11 4.98 -19.07
CA PHE A 54 12.16 5.10 -20.52
C PHE A 54 13.05 4.00 -21.13
N LYS A 55 14.30 3.91 -20.67
CA LYS A 55 15.25 2.91 -21.16
C LYS A 55 14.73 1.50 -20.92
N ASN A 56 14.20 1.24 -19.73
CA ASN A 56 13.68 -0.07 -19.37
C ASN A 56 12.48 -0.46 -20.25
N GLU A 57 11.54 0.46 -20.46
CA GLU A 57 10.36 0.24 -21.28
C GLU A 57 10.76 -0.02 -22.73
N VAL A 58 11.66 0.79 -23.32
CA VAL A 58 12.19 0.55 -24.68
C VAL A 58 12.87 -0.82 -24.79
N ILE A 59 13.74 -1.17 -23.84
CA ILE A 59 14.50 -2.44 -23.88
C ILE A 59 13.57 -3.65 -23.73
N VAL A 60 12.61 -3.59 -22.81
CA VAL A 60 11.70 -4.70 -22.50
C VAL A 60 10.69 -4.86 -23.63
N ILE A 61 9.97 -3.79 -23.99
CA ILE A 61 8.81 -3.91 -24.86
C ILE A 61 9.17 -4.06 -26.34
N ALA A 62 10.36 -3.64 -26.77
CA ALA A 62 10.81 -3.78 -28.16
C ALA A 62 10.90 -5.25 -28.61
N GLU A 63 11.13 -6.17 -27.66
CA GLU A 63 11.24 -7.61 -27.91
C GLU A 63 9.91 -8.35 -27.67
N LEU A 64 8.84 -7.65 -27.29
CA LEU A 64 7.55 -8.25 -26.94
C LEU A 64 6.51 -8.02 -28.03
N GLN A 65 5.95 -9.11 -28.54
CA GLN A 65 4.82 -9.07 -29.46
C GLN A 65 3.82 -10.15 -29.08
N HIS A 66 2.70 -9.71 -28.49
CA HIS A 66 1.62 -10.61 -28.10
C HIS A 66 0.27 -9.87 -28.16
N LYS A 67 -0.80 -10.57 -28.50
CA LYS A 67 -2.14 -9.98 -28.67
C LYS A 67 -2.70 -9.32 -27.40
N ASN A 68 -2.25 -9.78 -26.23
CA ASN A 68 -2.65 -9.25 -24.91
C ASN A 68 -1.62 -8.32 -24.27
N LEU A 69 -0.64 -7.81 -25.02
CA LEU A 69 0.29 -6.76 -24.57
C LEU A 69 0.18 -5.57 -25.52
N VAL A 70 0.26 -4.35 -24.98
CA VAL A 70 0.24 -3.14 -25.81
C VAL A 70 1.51 -3.05 -26.64
N ARG A 71 1.37 -2.85 -27.95
CA ARG A 71 2.51 -2.78 -28.86
C ARG A 71 3.13 -1.38 -28.88
N LEU A 72 4.42 -1.30 -28.58
CA LEU A 72 5.23 -0.12 -28.89
C LEU A 72 5.49 -0.07 -30.40
N LEU A 73 5.15 1.06 -31.02
CA LEU A 73 5.38 1.34 -32.43
C LEU A 73 6.72 2.03 -32.68
N GLY A 74 7.23 2.75 -31.67
CA GLY A 74 8.55 3.37 -31.72
C GLY A 74 8.79 4.30 -30.52
N CYS A 75 9.97 4.91 -30.51
CA CYS A 75 10.33 5.93 -29.53
C CYS A 75 10.94 7.16 -30.23
N CYS A 76 10.98 8.27 -29.52
CA CYS A 76 11.71 9.48 -29.87
C CYS A 76 12.55 9.88 -28.65
N ALA A 77 13.85 10.05 -28.85
CA ALA A 77 14.78 10.56 -27.86
C ALA A 77 15.59 11.67 -28.54
N GLU A 78 15.09 12.91 -28.47
CA GLU A 78 15.67 14.06 -29.16
C GLU A 78 15.77 15.26 -28.22
N GLY A 79 17.00 15.73 -28.00
CA GLY A 79 17.27 16.76 -26.98
C GLY A 79 16.83 16.28 -25.60
N GLU A 80 15.93 17.04 -24.98
CA GLU A 80 15.37 16.76 -23.65
C GLU A 80 14.05 15.95 -23.71
N GLU A 81 13.55 15.61 -24.91
CA GLU A 81 12.27 14.91 -25.08
C GLU A 81 12.46 13.40 -25.19
N ASN A 82 11.86 12.66 -24.25
CA ASN A 82 11.73 11.20 -24.29
C ASN A 82 10.26 10.83 -24.49
N LEU A 83 9.94 10.29 -25.66
CA LEU A 83 8.57 9.94 -26.07
C LEU A 83 8.49 8.47 -26.45
N LEU A 84 7.42 7.82 -26.00
CA LEU A 84 7.06 6.45 -26.39
C LEU A 84 5.77 6.48 -27.19
N ILE A 85 5.76 5.84 -28.35
CA ILE A 85 4.64 5.82 -29.29
C ILE A 85 4.06 4.41 -29.32
N TYR A 86 2.81 4.26 -28.88
CA TYR A 86 2.07 3.01 -28.84
C TYR A 86 0.92 3.00 -29.85
N GLU A 87 0.39 1.80 -30.09
CA GLU A 87 -0.95 1.69 -30.68
C GLU A 87 -2.00 2.40 -29.82
N PHE A 88 -2.96 3.07 -30.47
CA PHE A 88 -4.06 3.71 -29.77
C PHE A 88 -5.08 2.68 -29.28
N MET A 89 -5.51 2.84 -28.02
CA MET A 89 -6.47 1.96 -27.35
C MET A 89 -7.78 2.74 -27.13
N PRO A 90 -8.83 2.54 -27.95
CA PRO A 90 -10.01 3.40 -27.97
C PRO A 90 -10.88 3.26 -26.72
N ASN A 91 -10.88 2.09 -26.07
CA ASN A 91 -11.67 1.81 -24.87
C ASN A 91 -10.86 2.04 -23.59
N THR A 92 -9.83 2.89 -23.62
CA THR A 92 -9.10 3.35 -22.41
C THR A 92 -8.63 2.19 -21.51
N SER A 93 -8.58 2.39 -20.20
CA SER A 93 -8.14 1.41 -19.21
C SER A 93 -9.30 0.68 -18.53
N LEU A 94 -9.04 -0.52 -18.01
CA LEU A 94 -10.03 -1.38 -17.38
C LEU A 94 -10.63 -0.76 -16.10
N ASP A 95 -9.83 0.00 -15.34
CA ASP A 95 -10.32 0.70 -14.14
C ASP A 95 -11.44 1.71 -14.44
N ALA A 96 -11.41 2.34 -15.62
CA ALA A 96 -12.44 3.26 -16.08
C ALA A 96 -13.77 2.55 -16.35
N PHE A 97 -13.77 1.25 -16.63
CA PHE A 97 -15.00 0.47 -16.79
C PHE A 97 -15.41 -0.21 -15.50
N LEU A 98 -14.46 -0.67 -14.69
CA LEU A 98 -14.76 -1.38 -13.44
C LEU A 98 -15.27 -0.46 -12.33
N PHE A 99 -14.89 0.82 -12.30
CA PHE A 99 -15.17 1.69 -11.15
C PHE A 99 -15.95 2.97 -11.49
N ASP A 100 -16.22 3.22 -12.76
CA ASP A 100 -17.15 4.27 -13.19
C ASP A 100 -18.56 3.69 -13.30
N THR A 101 -19.47 4.17 -12.45
CA THR A 101 -20.86 3.72 -12.42
C THR A 101 -21.59 3.87 -13.75
N GLY A 102 -21.16 4.80 -14.61
CA GLY A 102 -21.74 4.99 -15.95
C GLY A 102 -21.31 3.93 -16.96
N LYS A 103 -20.14 3.31 -16.78
CA LYS A 103 -19.53 2.35 -17.71
C LYS A 103 -19.55 0.90 -17.23
N GLN A 104 -19.75 0.66 -15.94
CA GLN A 104 -19.81 -0.69 -15.36
C GLN A 104 -20.81 -1.61 -16.07
N ALA A 105 -21.94 -1.06 -16.51
CA ALA A 105 -22.97 -1.79 -17.25
C ALA A 105 -22.52 -2.29 -18.63
N GLU A 106 -21.43 -1.75 -19.19
CA GLU A 106 -20.89 -2.18 -20.49
C GLU A 106 -20.09 -3.49 -20.38
N LEU A 107 -19.65 -3.85 -19.17
CA LEU A 107 -18.91 -5.07 -18.86
C LEU A 107 -19.82 -6.16 -18.26
N ASP A 108 -20.47 -6.92 -19.14
CA ASP A 108 -21.15 -8.16 -18.78
C ASP A 108 -20.17 -9.26 -18.31
N TRP A 109 -20.71 -10.35 -17.75
CA TRP A 109 -19.92 -11.48 -17.23
C TRP A 109 -18.94 -12.03 -18.27
N LEU A 110 -19.41 -12.27 -19.50
CA LEU A 110 -18.60 -12.86 -20.56
C LEU A 110 -17.41 -11.97 -20.93
N LYS A 111 -17.62 -10.64 -21.07
CA LYS A 111 -16.54 -9.68 -21.30
C LYS A 111 -15.54 -9.66 -20.15
N ARG A 112 -16.02 -9.66 -18.89
CA ARG A 112 -15.15 -9.73 -17.71
C ARG A 112 -14.28 -10.98 -17.71
N MET A 113 -14.84 -12.15 -18.02
CA MET A 113 -14.08 -13.39 -18.07
C MET A 113 -13.12 -13.44 -19.27
N ASN A 114 -13.49 -12.87 -20.42
CA ASN A 114 -12.57 -12.69 -21.55
C ASN A 114 -11.38 -11.79 -21.18
N ILE A 115 -11.64 -10.73 -20.42
CA ILE A 115 -10.60 -9.84 -19.89
C ILE A 115 -9.67 -10.60 -18.92
N VAL A 116 -10.21 -11.34 -17.95
CA VAL A 116 -9.41 -12.18 -17.04
C VAL A 116 -8.52 -13.15 -17.82
N ASN A 117 -9.09 -13.88 -18.76
CA ASN A 117 -8.36 -14.85 -19.58
C ASN A 117 -7.29 -14.19 -20.45
N GLY A 118 -7.56 -13.01 -21.02
CA GLY A 118 -6.60 -12.26 -21.80
C GLY A 118 -5.42 -11.72 -20.96
N ILE A 119 -5.69 -11.21 -19.75
CA ILE A 119 -4.63 -10.78 -18.82
C ILE A 119 -3.76 -11.99 -18.44
N ALA A 120 -4.39 -13.12 -18.08
CA ALA A 120 -3.67 -14.32 -17.71
C ALA A 120 -2.77 -14.84 -18.85
N ARG A 121 -3.26 -14.83 -20.10
CA ARG A 121 -2.45 -15.17 -21.29
C ARG A 121 -1.30 -14.19 -21.52
N GLY A 122 -1.53 -12.89 -21.30
CA GLY A 122 -0.47 -11.88 -21.35
C GLY A 122 0.65 -12.16 -20.34
N LEU A 123 0.30 -12.54 -19.11
CA LEU A 123 1.28 -12.89 -18.09
C LEU A 123 2.01 -14.22 -18.36
N VAL A 124 1.31 -15.25 -18.85
CA VAL A 124 1.97 -16.49 -19.30
C VAL A 124 3.04 -16.19 -20.34
N TYR A 125 2.72 -15.33 -21.32
CA TYR A 125 3.71 -14.92 -22.31
C TYR A 125 4.93 -14.24 -21.68
N LEU A 126 4.74 -13.31 -20.73
CA LEU A 126 5.84 -12.65 -20.04
C LEU A 126 6.69 -13.61 -19.19
N HIS A 127 6.06 -14.59 -18.53
CA HIS A 127 6.72 -15.45 -17.55
C HIS A 127 7.37 -16.70 -18.16
N GLU A 128 6.76 -17.25 -19.23
CA GLU A 128 7.01 -18.61 -19.69
C GLU A 128 7.30 -18.69 -21.21
N ASP A 129 6.51 -18.03 -22.06
CA ASP A 129 6.61 -18.23 -23.53
C ASP A 129 7.55 -17.24 -24.24
N SER A 130 7.84 -16.10 -23.63
CA SER A 130 8.74 -15.11 -24.22
C SER A 130 10.20 -15.55 -24.12
N ARG A 131 11.04 -15.04 -25.03
CA ARG A 131 12.48 -15.33 -25.06
C ARG A 131 13.19 -14.97 -23.74
N LEU A 132 12.68 -13.95 -23.05
CA LEU A 132 13.22 -13.42 -21.81
C LEU A 132 12.15 -13.51 -20.74
N LYS A 133 12.43 -14.15 -19.61
CA LYS A 133 11.50 -14.16 -18.48
C LYS A 133 11.38 -12.75 -17.91
N ILE A 134 10.19 -12.17 -17.96
CA ILE A 134 9.93 -10.79 -17.56
C ILE A 134 8.91 -10.76 -16.42
N VAL A 135 9.21 -10.01 -15.37
CA VAL A 135 8.27 -9.72 -14.27
C VAL A 135 7.80 -8.28 -14.39
N HIS A 136 6.48 -8.07 -14.45
CA HIS A 136 5.85 -6.77 -14.70
C HIS A 136 5.98 -5.82 -13.50
N ARG A 137 5.67 -6.31 -12.29
CA ARG A 137 5.75 -5.62 -10.98
C ARG A 137 4.77 -4.47 -10.74
N ASP A 138 4.02 -4.02 -11.74
CA ASP A 138 2.96 -3.01 -11.56
C ASP A 138 1.66 -3.37 -12.31
N LEU A 139 1.23 -4.63 -12.20
CA LEU A 139 -0.05 -5.04 -12.78
C LEU A 139 -1.21 -4.51 -11.91
N LYS A 140 -2.12 -3.77 -12.53
CA LYS A 140 -3.32 -3.18 -11.92
C LYS A 140 -4.33 -2.83 -13.02
N PRO A 141 -5.62 -2.58 -12.72
CA PRO A 141 -6.62 -2.34 -13.75
C PRO A 141 -6.34 -1.10 -14.62
N SER A 142 -5.69 -0.05 -14.09
CA SER A 142 -5.30 1.12 -14.89
C SER A 142 -4.15 0.84 -15.88
N ASN A 143 -3.41 -0.26 -15.71
CA ASN A 143 -2.37 -0.74 -16.64
C ASN A 143 -2.87 -1.87 -17.54
N VAL A 144 -4.19 -2.10 -17.61
CA VAL A 144 -4.82 -3.00 -18.59
C VAL A 144 -5.69 -2.14 -19.51
N LEU A 145 -5.26 -1.96 -20.76
CA LEU A 145 -6.00 -1.19 -21.76
C LEU A 145 -6.91 -2.09 -22.58
N LEU A 146 -8.00 -1.53 -23.11
CA LEU A 146 -9.01 -2.26 -23.88
C LEU A 146 -9.01 -1.79 -25.34
N ASP A 147 -8.95 -2.74 -26.27
CA ASP A 147 -9.06 -2.44 -27.71
C ASP A 147 -10.53 -2.24 -28.12
N HIS A 148 -10.76 -1.94 -29.41
CA HIS A 148 -12.09 -1.74 -29.98
C HIS A 148 -13.09 -2.89 -29.77
N GLU A 149 -12.61 -4.11 -29.55
CA GLU A 149 -13.41 -5.32 -29.29
C GLU A 149 -13.51 -5.65 -27.79
N MET A 150 -13.03 -4.77 -26.91
CA MET A 150 -12.92 -4.97 -25.46
C MET A 150 -11.92 -6.08 -25.06
N ASN A 151 -10.97 -6.42 -25.93
CA ASN A 151 -9.91 -7.35 -25.55
C ASN A 151 -8.84 -6.62 -24.70
N PRO A 152 -8.31 -7.28 -23.65
CA PRO A 152 -7.32 -6.66 -22.76
C PRO A 152 -5.92 -6.70 -23.36
N LYS A 153 -5.18 -5.61 -23.12
CA LYS A 153 -3.75 -5.48 -23.39
C LYS A 153 -3.02 -4.88 -22.18
N ILE A 154 -2.06 -5.61 -21.63
CA ILE A 154 -1.22 -5.14 -20.52
C ILE A 154 -0.27 -4.05 -21.03
N SER A 155 -0.16 -2.96 -20.29
CA SER A 155 0.64 -1.78 -20.59
C SER A 155 1.54 -1.39 -19.41
N ASP A 156 2.40 -0.38 -19.62
CA ASP A 156 3.27 0.25 -18.63
C ASP A 156 4.40 -0.65 -18.09
N PHE A 157 5.37 -0.95 -18.96
CA PHE A 157 6.52 -1.79 -18.64
C PHE A 157 7.70 -1.01 -18.04
N GLY A 158 7.51 0.27 -17.69
CA GLY A 158 8.57 1.11 -17.09
C GLY A 158 9.21 0.46 -15.85
N MET A 159 8.42 -0.35 -15.14
CA MET A 159 8.82 -1.04 -13.92
C MET A 159 9.20 -2.51 -14.14
N ALA A 160 9.11 -3.04 -15.35
CA ALA A 160 9.38 -4.44 -15.62
C ALA A 160 10.86 -4.82 -15.35
N ARG A 161 11.14 -6.10 -15.12
CA ARG A 161 12.50 -6.63 -14.95
C ARG A 161 12.69 -7.92 -15.72
N ILE A 162 13.81 -7.98 -16.44
CA ILE A 162 14.28 -9.17 -17.15
C ILE A 162 15.02 -10.06 -16.15
N PHE A 163 14.63 -11.32 -16.06
CA PHE A 163 15.34 -12.36 -15.33
C PHE A 163 16.28 -13.12 -16.28
N GLY A 164 17.51 -13.34 -15.83
CA GLY A 164 18.42 -14.30 -16.48
C GLY A 164 17.92 -15.74 -16.31
N THR A 165 18.32 -16.63 -17.22
CA THR A 165 17.85 -18.02 -17.35
C THR A 165 17.93 -18.84 -16.05
N ASP A 166 18.83 -18.50 -15.11
CA ASP A 166 19.11 -19.29 -13.91
C ASP A 166 18.55 -18.70 -12.59
N THR A 167 17.86 -17.57 -12.65
CA THR A 167 17.30 -16.90 -11.45
C THR A 167 15.77 -16.99 -11.42
N SER A 168 15.21 -17.51 -10.33
CA SER A 168 13.75 -17.60 -10.10
C SER A 168 13.21 -16.48 -9.20
N GLN A 169 14.09 -15.82 -8.45
CA GLN A 169 13.77 -14.75 -7.50
C GLN A 169 14.91 -13.73 -7.49
N ALA A 170 14.58 -12.45 -7.36
CA ALA A 170 15.54 -11.36 -7.29
C ALA A 170 15.20 -10.42 -6.13
N ASN A 171 16.21 -9.72 -5.63
CA ASN A 171 16.08 -8.72 -4.57
C ASN A 171 16.39 -7.33 -5.16
N THR A 172 15.61 -6.32 -4.77
CA THR A 172 15.88 -4.92 -5.06
C THR A 172 15.85 -4.09 -3.77
N LYS A 173 16.82 -3.19 -3.63
CA LYS A 173 16.80 -2.15 -2.58
C LYS A 173 15.76 -1.06 -2.85
N ARG A 174 15.27 -0.98 -4.09
CA ARG A 174 14.28 0.00 -4.53
C ARG A 174 12.96 -0.72 -4.81
N VAL A 175 12.08 -0.70 -3.82
CA VAL A 175 10.70 -1.19 -3.94
C VAL A 175 9.89 -0.16 -4.70
N VAL A 176 9.25 -0.60 -5.79
CA VAL A 176 8.45 0.25 -6.66
C VAL A 176 7.20 -0.52 -7.09
N GLY A 177 6.03 0.09 -7.04
CA GLY A 177 4.78 -0.51 -7.52
C GLY A 177 3.59 0.22 -6.93
N THR A 178 2.38 -0.22 -7.27
CA THR A 178 1.16 0.35 -6.72
C THR A 178 0.72 -0.40 -5.46
N TYR A 179 0.62 0.32 -4.34
CA TYR A 179 0.09 -0.23 -3.08
C TYR A 179 -1.30 -0.84 -3.27
N GLY A 180 -1.56 -1.95 -2.59
CA GLY A 180 -2.76 -2.78 -2.77
C GLY A 180 -2.62 -3.88 -3.83
N TYR A 181 -1.68 -3.75 -4.76
CA TYR A 181 -1.39 -4.77 -5.78
C TYR A 181 -0.05 -5.46 -5.57
N MET A 182 0.85 -4.85 -4.79
CA MET A 182 2.15 -5.41 -4.47
C MET A 182 2.02 -6.64 -3.56
N ALA A 183 2.73 -7.70 -3.93
CA ALA A 183 2.86 -8.87 -3.08
C ALA A 183 3.59 -8.51 -1.77
N PRO A 184 3.20 -9.12 -0.62
CA PRO A 184 3.74 -8.79 0.69
C PRO A 184 5.26 -8.94 0.77
N GLU A 185 5.82 -10.02 0.23
CA GLU A 185 7.26 -10.28 0.24
C GLU A 185 8.06 -9.24 -0.57
N TYR A 186 7.42 -8.68 -1.60
CA TYR A 186 8.02 -7.63 -2.42
C TYR A 186 7.97 -6.29 -1.72
N ALA A 187 6.81 -5.95 -1.13
CA ALA A 187 6.65 -4.70 -0.41
C ALA A 187 7.50 -4.63 0.86
N MET A 188 7.64 -5.73 1.59
CA MET A 188 8.37 -5.79 2.86
C MET A 188 9.88 -5.96 2.67
N ALA A 189 10.30 -6.86 1.78
CA ALA A 189 11.71 -7.28 1.68
C ALA A 189 12.35 -6.98 0.32
N GLY A 190 11.62 -6.34 -0.61
CA GLY A 190 12.10 -6.10 -1.96
C GLY A 190 12.31 -7.36 -2.79
N LEU A 191 11.75 -8.49 -2.35
CA LEU A 191 11.86 -9.78 -3.02
C LEU A 191 10.77 -9.90 -4.10
N PHE A 192 11.16 -9.97 -5.37
CA PHE A 192 10.21 -10.14 -6.46
C PHE A 192 10.51 -11.38 -7.28
N SER A 193 9.44 -11.94 -7.86
CA SER A 193 9.48 -13.07 -8.78
C SER A 193 8.24 -13.04 -9.67
N VAL A 194 8.11 -14.02 -10.57
CA VAL A 194 6.87 -14.25 -11.32
C VAL A 194 5.65 -14.42 -10.39
N LYS A 195 5.84 -14.91 -9.15
CA LYS A 195 4.77 -15.07 -8.14
C LYS A 195 4.28 -13.74 -7.57
N SER A 196 5.06 -12.67 -7.72
CA SER A 196 4.63 -11.33 -7.32
C SER A 196 3.60 -10.78 -8.30
N ASP A 197 3.76 -11.04 -9.60
CA ASP A 197 2.75 -10.71 -10.62
C ASP A 197 1.49 -11.59 -10.48
N VAL A 198 1.64 -12.87 -10.08
CA VAL A 198 0.50 -13.76 -9.78
C VAL A 198 -0.36 -13.17 -8.65
N PHE A 199 0.27 -12.63 -7.60
CA PHE A 199 -0.46 -11.94 -6.54
C PHE A 199 -1.26 -10.76 -7.08
N SER A 200 -0.61 -9.87 -7.84
CA SER A 200 -1.28 -8.72 -8.47
C SER A 200 -2.44 -9.15 -9.37
N PHE A 201 -2.28 -10.24 -10.14
CA PHE A 201 -3.35 -10.82 -10.95
C PHE A 201 -4.53 -11.27 -10.10
N GLY A 202 -4.28 -11.93 -8.97
CA GLY A 202 -5.33 -12.34 -8.03
C GLY A 202 -6.14 -11.16 -7.50
N VAL A 203 -5.47 -10.05 -7.17
CA VAL A 203 -6.16 -8.80 -6.78
C VAL A 203 -7.06 -8.30 -7.91
N VAL A 204 -6.51 -8.17 -9.13
CA VAL A 204 -7.25 -7.70 -10.31
C VAL A 204 -8.44 -8.61 -10.64
N LEU A 205 -8.28 -9.93 -10.51
CA LEU A 205 -9.35 -10.89 -10.72
C LEU A 205 -10.52 -10.66 -9.74
N LEU A 206 -10.23 -10.49 -8.45
CA LEU A 206 -11.25 -10.24 -7.44
C LEU A 206 -11.93 -8.87 -7.64
N GLU A 207 -11.20 -7.85 -8.13
CA GLU A 207 -11.79 -6.55 -8.52
C GLU A 207 -12.71 -6.69 -9.73
N ILE A 208 -12.34 -7.48 -10.74
CA ILE A 208 -13.17 -7.73 -11.92
C ILE A 208 -14.49 -8.41 -11.52
N ILE A 209 -14.44 -9.42 -10.66
CA ILE A 209 -15.64 -10.16 -10.20
C ILE A 209 -16.54 -9.26 -9.37
N SER A 210 -15.96 -8.48 -8.46
CA SER A 210 -16.72 -7.69 -7.49
C SER A 210 -17.18 -6.32 -8.00
N GLY A 211 -16.54 -5.79 -9.05
CA GLY A 211 -16.73 -4.38 -9.46
C GLY A 211 -16.27 -3.38 -8.39
N LYS A 212 -15.61 -3.84 -7.33
CA LYS A 212 -15.17 -3.02 -6.19
C LYS A 212 -13.66 -2.80 -6.28
N ARG A 213 -13.24 -1.55 -6.15
CA ARG A 213 -11.82 -1.21 -6.09
C ARG A 213 -11.23 -1.74 -4.79
N ASN A 214 -10.02 -2.28 -4.85
CA ASN A 214 -9.21 -2.58 -3.69
C ASN A 214 -8.77 -1.25 -3.04
N LYS A 215 -9.67 -0.64 -2.27
CA LYS A 215 -9.41 0.59 -1.52
C LYS A 215 -8.53 0.22 -0.33
N MET A 216 -7.22 0.46 -0.45
CA MET A 216 -6.32 0.46 0.71
C MET A 216 -6.38 1.76 1.53
N LEU A 217 -7.28 2.70 1.18
CA LEU A 217 -7.39 4.01 1.82
C LEU A 217 -8.85 4.46 1.91
N GLN A 218 -9.29 4.76 3.15
CA GLN A 218 -10.53 5.46 3.57
C GLN A 218 -11.87 4.73 3.42
N LEU A 219 -12.24 3.88 4.40
CA LEU A 219 -13.62 3.78 4.92
C LEU A 219 -13.61 3.40 6.42
N PRO A 220 -14.46 4.03 7.25
CA PRO A 220 -14.67 3.66 8.66
C PRO A 220 -15.59 2.44 8.75
N GLU A 221 -15.42 1.64 9.81
CA GLU A 221 -16.18 0.41 10.15
C GLU A 221 -15.82 -0.87 9.36
N CYS A 222 -14.92 -1.68 9.94
CA CYS A 222 -14.88 -3.15 9.77
C CYS A 222 -14.88 -3.73 8.33
N ALA A 223 -14.39 -2.99 7.34
CA ALA A 223 -14.15 -3.49 6.00
C ALA A 223 -12.63 -3.55 5.76
N GLY A 224 -12.03 -4.70 6.07
CA GLY A 224 -10.68 -5.01 5.61
C GLY A 224 -10.56 -4.87 4.09
N SER A 225 -9.33 -4.94 3.57
CA SER A 225 -9.05 -4.93 2.12
C SER A 225 -10.02 -5.83 1.34
N LEU A 226 -10.19 -5.58 0.02
CA LEU A 226 -11.03 -6.44 -0.82
C LEU A 226 -10.68 -7.93 -0.64
N LEU A 227 -9.41 -8.22 -0.39
CA LEU A 227 -8.90 -9.56 -0.13
C LEU A 227 -9.44 -10.15 1.18
N THR A 228 -9.48 -9.36 2.25
CA THR A 228 -10.07 -9.75 3.55
C THR A 228 -11.56 -10.02 3.42
N TYR A 229 -12.26 -9.15 2.70
CA TYR A 229 -13.69 -9.31 2.44
C TYR A 229 -13.98 -10.58 1.63
N ALA A 230 -13.23 -10.80 0.54
CA ALA A 230 -13.36 -11.99 -0.31
C ALA A 230 -13.05 -13.28 0.46
N TRP A 231 -12.00 -13.29 1.28
CA TRP A 231 -11.63 -14.43 2.13
C TRP A 231 -12.73 -14.77 3.13
N ARG A 232 -13.25 -13.77 3.85
CA ARG A 232 -14.34 -13.97 4.83
C ARG A 232 -15.56 -14.58 4.17
N LEU A 233 -16.04 -14.00 3.07
CA LEU A 233 -17.20 -14.50 2.34
C LEU A 233 -16.99 -15.95 1.87
N TRP A 234 -15.81 -16.25 1.32
CA TRP A 234 -15.50 -17.62 0.90
C TRP A 234 -15.46 -18.60 2.08
N SER A 235 -14.84 -18.21 3.20
CA SER A 235 -14.74 -19.06 4.40
C SER A 235 -16.09 -19.34 5.09
N GLU A 236 -17.06 -18.46 4.89
CA GLU A 236 -18.43 -18.58 5.41
C GLU A 236 -19.41 -19.23 4.41
N ASP A 237 -18.91 -19.76 3.29
CA ASP A 237 -19.72 -20.33 2.19
C ASP A 237 -20.68 -19.31 1.53
N LYS A 238 -20.31 -18.03 1.59
CA LYS A 238 -21.03 -16.88 1.01
C LYS A 238 -20.29 -16.24 -0.16
N GLY A 239 -19.42 -16.99 -0.84
CA GLY A 239 -18.54 -16.45 -1.89
C GLY A 239 -19.29 -15.69 -3.00
N LEU A 240 -20.52 -16.10 -3.33
CA LEU A 240 -21.34 -15.45 -4.34
C LEU A 240 -21.78 -14.02 -3.98
N GLU A 241 -21.77 -13.64 -2.69
CA GLU A 241 -22.04 -12.25 -2.28
C GLU A 241 -20.93 -11.27 -2.69
N LEU A 242 -19.77 -11.79 -3.12
CA LEU A 242 -18.67 -10.97 -3.64
C LEU A 242 -19.00 -10.40 -5.02
N VAL A 243 -19.84 -11.08 -5.78
CA VAL A 243 -20.12 -10.77 -7.19
C VAL A 243 -20.80 -9.43 -7.32
N ASP A 244 -20.39 -8.66 -8.33
CA ASP A 244 -21.00 -7.38 -8.67
C ASP A 244 -22.53 -7.54 -8.86
N PRO A 245 -23.37 -6.85 -8.07
CA PRO A 245 -24.83 -6.93 -8.19
C PRO A 245 -25.35 -6.55 -9.57
N LEU A 246 -24.60 -5.75 -10.35
CA LEU A 246 -24.97 -5.37 -11.71
C LEU A 246 -24.91 -6.53 -12.70
N LEU A 247 -24.31 -7.67 -12.32
CA LEU A 247 -24.21 -8.87 -13.15
C LEU A 247 -25.34 -9.88 -12.90
N GLU A 248 -26.36 -9.53 -12.12
CA GLU A 248 -27.45 -10.44 -11.72
C GLU A 248 -28.06 -11.18 -12.93
N GLY A 249 -28.11 -12.51 -12.86
CA GLY A 249 -28.68 -13.38 -13.90
C GLY A 249 -27.79 -13.68 -15.12
N SER A 250 -26.52 -13.23 -15.13
CA SER A 250 -25.60 -13.40 -16.27
C SER A 250 -24.46 -14.42 -16.08
N TRP A 251 -24.42 -15.11 -14.92
CA TRP A 251 -23.31 -15.98 -14.53
C TRP A 251 -23.78 -17.31 -13.94
N ASP A 252 -22.96 -18.35 -14.11
CA ASP A 252 -23.15 -19.66 -13.47
C ASP A 252 -22.49 -19.67 -12.09
N ALA A 253 -23.20 -20.17 -11.07
CA ALA A 253 -22.71 -20.15 -9.70
C ALA A 253 -21.44 -20.98 -9.48
N SER A 254 -21.35 -22.14 -10.13
CA SER A 254 -20.18 -23.03 -10.01
C SER A 254 -18.97 -22.42 -10.70
N GLU A 255 -19.17 -21.86 -11.91
CA GLU A 255 -18.13 -21.11 -12.62
C GLU A 255 -17.64 -19.93 -11.77
N THR A 256 -18.54 -19.07 -11.29
CA THR A 256 -18.16 -17.88 -10.53
C THR A 256 -17.41 -18.21 -9.24
N LEU A 257 -17.88 -19.19 -8.46
CA LEU A 257 -17.17 -19.66 -7.28
C LEU A 257 -15.77 -20.15 -7.62
N ARG A 258 -15.61 -20.82 -8.76
CA ARG A 258 -14.30 -21.28 -9.25
C ARG A 258 -13.35 -20.12 -9.53
N TYR A 259 -13.80 -19.04 -10.18
CA TYR A 259 -12.97 -17.86 -10.43
C TYR A 259 -12.57 -17.17 -9.12
N ILE A 260 -13.48 -17.03 -8.15
CA ILE A 260 -13.19 -16.48 -6.82
C ILE A 260 -12.12 -17.32 -6.12
N TYR A 261 -12.27 -18.65 -6.17
CA TYR A 261 -11.33 -19.60 -5.59
C TYR A 261 -9.92 -19.46 -6.20
N ILE A 262 -9.82 -19.35 -7.53
CA ILE A 262 -8.56 -19.12 -8.24
C ILE A 262 -7.95 -17.77 -7.85
N GLY A 263 -8.78 -16.74 -7.68
CA GLY A 263 -8.34 -15.43 -7.15
C GLY A 263 -7.70 -15.56 -5.77
N LEU A 264 -8.35 -16.29 -4.85
CA LEU A 264 -7.82 -16.57 -3.51
C LEU A 264 -6.50 -17.35 -3.53
N LEU A 265 -6.35 -18.33 -4.43
CA LEU A 265 -5.10 -19.05 -4.64
C LEU A 265 -3.96 -18.16 -5.15
N CYS A 266 -4.29 -17.11 -5.91
CA CYS A 266 -3.29 -16.17 -6.41
C CYS A 266 -2.79 -15.22 -5.31
N VAL A 267 -3.63 -14.84 -4.33
CA VAL A 267 -3.31 -13.83 -3.30
C VAL A 267 -2.74 -14.42 -1.99
N GLN A 268 -2.20 -15.64 -2.03
CA GLN A 268 -1.64 -16.32 -0.86
C GLN A 268 -0.45 -15.56 -0.27
N ALA A 269 -0.30 -15.57 1.06
CA ALA A 269 0.80 -14.88 1.73
C ALA A 269 2.17 -15.41 1.30
N ASN A 270 2.33 -16.73 1.27
CA ASN A 270 3.56 -17.38 0.84
C ASN A 270 3.61 -17.50 -0.70
N PRO A 271 4.66 -16.98 -1.38
CA PRO A 271 4.81 -17.08 -2.84
C PRO A 271 4.82 -18.53 -3.37
N ASN A 272 5.25 -19.49 -2.55
CA ASN A 272 5.31 -20.90 -2.94
C ASN A 272 3.92 -21.55 -3.00
N ASP A 273 2.95 -21.03 -2.24
CA ASP A 273 1.57 -21.51 -2.25
C ASP A 273 0.77 -20.95 -3.43
N ARG A 274 1.28 -19.91 -4.10
CA ARG A 274 0.65 -19.33 -5.30
C ARG A 274 0.88 -20.23 -6.54
N PRO A 275 -0.12 -20.42 -7.41
CA PRO A 275 0.06 -21.16 -8.67
C PRO A 275 1.00 -20.42 -9.65
N THR A 276 1.46 -21.09 -10.71
CA THR A 276 2.04 -20.42 -11.88
C THR A 276 0.93 -19.88 -12.78
N MET A 277 1.22 -18.90 -13.64
CA MET A 277 0.20 -18.38 -14.55
C MET A 277 -0.28 -19.42 -15.57
N SER A 278 0.58 -20.36 -16.01
CA SER A 278 0.15 -21.52 -16.81
C SER A 278 -0.86 -22.40 -16.05
N THR A 279 -0.61 -22.65 -14.76
CA THR A 279 -1.55 -23.39 -13.91
C THR A 279 -2.86 -22.63 -13.75
N VAL A 280 -2.81 -21.29 -13.61
CA VAL A 280 -4.01 -20.43 -13.56
C VAL A 280 -4.83 -20.57 -14.85
N ILE A 281 -4.22 -20.46 -16.03
CA ILE A 281 -4.93 -20.67 -17.31
C ILE A 281 -5.56 -22.05 -17.39
N PHE A 282 -4.86 -23.08 -16.95
CA PHE A 282 -5.39 -24.44 -16.93
C PHE A 282 -6.59 -24.58 -15.98
N MET A 283 -6.54 -23.96 -14.79
CA MET A 283 -7.64 -23.96 -13.83
C MET A 283 -8.85 -23.18 -14.33
N LEU A 284 -8.64 -22.04 -15.01
CA LEU A 284 -9.69 -21.22 -15.60
C LEU A 284 -10.37 -21.93 -16.79
N GLY A 285 -9.62 -22.70 -17.57
CA GLY A 285 -10.12 -23.37 -18.78
C GLY A 285 -10.69 -24.77 -18.57
N SER A 286 -10.67 -25.32 -17.35
CA SER A 286 -11.14 -26.67 -17.07
C SER A 286 -12.04 -26.72 -15.83
N GLU A 287 -13.27 -27.19 -15.99
CA GLU A 287 -14.24 -27.33 -14.89
C GLU A 287 -13.96 -28.53 -13.98
N THR A 288 -13.21 -29.52 -14.47
CA THR A 288 -13.08 -30.84 -13.82
C THR A 288 -11.83 -30.98 -12.95
N VAL A 289 -10.93 -30.01 -12.98
CA VAL A 289 -9.65 -30.07 -12.25
C VAL A 289 -9.88 -29.73 -10.77
N PRO A 290 -9.50 -30.62 -9.84
CA PRO A 290 -9.60 -30.33 -8.42
C PRO A 290 -8.65 -29.19 -8.05
N LEU A 291 -9.17 -28.21 -7.32
CA LEU A 291 -8.40 -27.06 -6.88
C LEU A 291 -7.82 -27.31 -5.47
N PRO A 292 -6.56 -26.91 -5.20
CA PRO A 292 -5.97 -27.03 -3.87
C PRO A 292 -6.63 -26.05 -2.89
N GLN A 293 -6.75 -26.42 -1.61
CA GLN A 293 -7.37 -25.53 -0.63
C GLN A 293 -6.54 -24.24 -0.44
N PRO A 294 -7.12 -23.04 -0.63
CA PRO A 294 -6.42 -21.79 -0.37
C PRO A 294 -6.19 -21.66 1.14
N LYS A 295 -5.01 -21.15 1.51
CA LYS A 295 -4.70 -20.74 2.88
C LYS A 295 -5.02 -19.25 3.03
N GLU A 296 -4.86 -18.75 4.24
CA GLU A 296 -5.11 -17.35 4.56
C GLU A 296 -4.24 -16.41 3.67
N PRO A 297 -4.86 -15.47 2.93
CA PRO A 297 -4.15 -14.46 2.14
C PRO A 297 -3.26 -13.56 3.01
N ALA A 298 -2.28 -12.91 2.40
CA ALA A 298 -1.61 -11.81 3.10
C ALA A 298 -2.53 -10.60 3.16
N PHE A 299 -3.04 -10.29 4.35
CA PHE A 299 -3.85 -9.10 4.58
C PHE A 299 -2.97 -7.89 4.87
N TYR A 300 -3.13 -6.83 4.10
CA TYR A 300 -2.80 -5.49 4.56
C TYR A 300 -3.91 -5.04 5.53
N VAL A 301 -3.68 -5.18 6.83
CA VAL A 301 -4.56 -4.62 7.85
C VAL A 301 -4.09 -3.19 8.13
N ALA A 302 -4.72 -2.22 7.47
CA ALA A 302 -4.81 -0.86 8.01
C ALA A 302 -6.10 -0.85 8.83
N ASP A 303 -6.00 -0.88 10.17
CA ASP A 303 -7.17 -1.01 11.01
C ASP A 303 -8.02 0.28 11.04
N SER A 304 -9.32 0.07 11.20
CA SER A 304 -10.39 1.04 11.00
C SER A 304 -10.56 2.03 12.15
N PHE A 305 -10.69 3.32 11.81
CA PHE A 305 -11.38 4.29 12.66
C PHE A 305 -12.89 4.01 12.60
N THR A 306 -13.53 3.80 13.74
CA THR A 306 -14.99 3.87 13.87
C THR A 306 -15.34 5.13 14.64
N PHE A 307 -16.02 6.08 13.98
CA PHE A 307 -16.67 7.19 14.66
C PHE A 307 -18.05 6.70 15.09
N GLU A 308 -18.21 6.36 16.36
CA GLU A 308 -19.54 6.34 16.95
C GLU A 308 -20.07 7.78 16.94
N SER A 309 -21.17 7.99 16.22
CA SER A 309 -21.96 9.20 16.32
C SER A 309 -22.69 9.18 17.65
N ASP A 310 -22.18 9.92 18.62
CA ASP A 310 -22.96 10.27 19.81
C ASP A 310 -23.59 11.66 19.66
N ASP A 311 -24.86 11.66 20.01
CA ASP A 311 -25.83 12.73 19.88
C ASP A 311 -25.45 14.04 20.57
N GLN A 312 -26.05 15.10 20.05
CA GLN A 312 -26.02 16.48 20.52
C GLN A 312 -26.16 16.63 22.05
N SER A 313 -25.29 17.41 22.68
CA SER A 313 -25.76 18.49 23.56
C SER A 313 -24.71 19.58 23.82
N SER A 314 -25.12 20.80 23.49
CA SER A 314 -24.77 22.09 24.14
C SER A 314 -23.31 22.42 24.47
N LEU A 315 -22.81 23.52 23.89
CA LEU A 315 -22.40 24.70 24.68
C LEU A 315 -22.22 25.93 23.76
N LYS A 316 -22.55 27.10 24.33
CA LYS A 316 -22.75 28.39 23.68
C LYS A 316 -21.44 29.17 23.52
N GLY A 317 -21.26 29.79 22.34
CA GLY A 317 -20.99 31.22 22.15
C GLY A 317 -19.65 31.88 22.51
N ARG A 318 -18.92 32.29 21.44
CA ARG A 318 -18.24 33.61 21.17
C ARG A 318 -17.05 34.10 22.06
N PRO A 319 -16.21 35.05 21.57
CA PRO A 319 -15.51 35.15 20.28
C PRO A 319 -14.01 35.53 20.42
N ASP A 320 -13.29 35.47 19.28
CA ASP A 320 -12.02 36.13 18.89
C ASP A 320 -11.27 37.04 19.89
N SER A 321 -9.95 36.86 20.00
CA SER A 321 -8.99 37.72 19.28
C SER A 321 -7.53 37.51 19.75
N SER A 322 -6.62 37.72 18.79
CA SER A 322 -5.24 38.24 18.94
C SER A 322 -4.10 37.20 18.88
N ASN A 323 -3.34 37.33 17.79
CA ASN A 323 -1.96 36.88 17.61
C ASN A 323 -1.08 37.29 18.80
N ASP A 324 -0.20 36.39 19.25
CA ASP A 324 1.23 36.71 19.45
C ASP A 324 2.07 35.44 19.70
N LEU A 325 3.13 35.32 18.90
CA LEU A 325 4.24 34.40 19.09
C LEU A 325 5.07 34.84 20.31
N ILE A 326 5.09 34.05 21.38
CA ILE A 326 6.17 34.09 22.39
C ILE A 326 6.59 32.67 22.75
N LEU A 327 7.76 32.28 22.23
CA LEU A 327 8.60 31.23 22.82
C LEU A 327 9.07 31.70 24.20
N SER A 328 8.42 31.24 25.27
CA SER A 328 9.06 31.14 26.59
C SER A 328 8.35 30.14 27.50
N SER A 329 9.07 29.08 27.84
CA SER A 329 9.04 28.37 29.13
C SER A 329 7.72 28.37 29.93
N ARG A 330 6.92 27.32 29.74
CA ARG A 330 6.18 26.68 30.84
C ARG A 330 6.35 25.17 30.71
N ILE A 331 7.22 24.63 31.55
CA ILE A 331 7.20 23.20 31.88
C ILE A 331 6.05 23.00 32.88
N PHE A 332 5.33 21.89 32.70
CA PHE A 332 4.31 21.28 33.57
C PHE A 332 2.89 21.89 33.54
N ALA A 333 1.99 21.24 32.80
CA ALA A 333 0.68 20.78 33.31
C ALA A 333 0.00 19.83 32.28
N ASP A 334 0.03 18.54 32.61
CA ASP A 334 -0.97 17.48 32.39
C ASP A 334 -1.79 17.43 31.08
N ASP A 335 -1.36 16.57 30.15
CA ASP A 335 -2.26 15.70 29.38
C ASP A 335 -2.00 14.23 29.79
N PRO A 336 -3.04 13.38 29.98
CA PRO A 336 -2.88 12.06 30.57
C PRO A 336 -2.14 11.08 29.64
N PRO A 337 -1.32 10.15 30.17
CA PRO A 337 -0.59 9.20 29.35
C PRO A 337 -1.56 8.17 28.77
N TYR A 338 -1.47 7.93 27.46
CA TYR A 338 -2.37 7.02 26.76
C TYR A 338 -2.14 5.58 27.23
N GLU A 339 -3.18 4.94 27.74
CA GLU A 339 -3.17 3.53 28.12
C GLU A 339 -3.86 2.68 27.06
N ASN A 340 -3.19 1.61 26.61
CA ASN A 340 -3.88 0.56 25.88
C ASN A 340 -3.54 -0.80 26.51
N CYS A 341 -4.46 -1.32 27.32
CA CYS A 341 -4.40 -2.70 27.81
C CYS A 341 -5.16 -3.58 26.79
N LEU A 342 -4.44 -4.24 25.88
CA LEU A 342 -5.07 -5.08 24.86
C LEU A 342 -5.65 -6.34 25.52
N SER A 343 -6.99 -6.44 25.53
CA SER A 343 -7.77 -7.24 26.49
C SER A 343 -7.97 -8.72 26.11
N SER A 344 -7.28 -9.24 25.10
CA SER A 344 -7.57 -10.58 24.56
C SER A 344 -7.27 -11.72 25.55
N TYR A 345 -6.37 -11.51 26.52
CA TYR A 345 -6.00 -12.52 27.52
C TYR A 345 -5.61 -11.88 28.86
N SER A 346 -6.19 -12.37 29.96
CA SER A 346 -5.83 -11.95 31.32
C SER A 346 -5.01 -13.02 32.06
N TYR A 347 -4.16 -12.59 32.99
CA TYR A 347 -3.43 -13.49 33.89
C TYR A 347 -4.01 -13.44 35.31
N LYS A 348 -3.88 -14.54 36.05
CA LYS A 348 -4.35 -14.63 37.45
C LYS A 348 -3.36 -13.93 38.40
N ALA A 349 -3.88 -13.19 39.37
CA ALA A 349 -3.05 -12.61 40.43
C ALA A 349 -2.27 -13.70 41.19
N GLY A 350 -0.98 -13.48 41.40
CA GLY A 350 -0.02 -14.44 41.99
C GLY A 350 0.50 -15.51 41.02
N SER A 351 0.25 -15.39 39.71
CA SER A 351 0.76 -16.32 38.70
C SER A 351 2.26 -16.16 38.43
N THR A 352 2.89 -17.20 37.87
CA THR A 352 4.26 -17.17 37.37
C THR A 352 4.47 -16.04 36.35
N PHE A 353 3.49 -15.83 35.45
CA PHE A 353 3.50 -14.71 34.50
C PHE A 353 3.59 -13.34 35.19
N GLN A 354 2.83 -13.11 36.27
CA GLN A 354 2.89 -11.84 37.02
C GLN A 354 4.26 -11.61 37.66
N ASN A 355 4.88 -12.67 38.20
CA ASN A 355 6.21 -12.59 38.76
C ASN A 355 7.26 -12.25 37.68
N ASN A 356 7.15 -12.90 36.51
CA ASN A 356 8.01 -12.63 35.36
C ASN A 356 7.83 -11.20 34.82
N LEU A 357 6.59 -10.71 34.76
CA LEU A 357 6.28 -9.34 34.36
C LEU A 357 6.88 -8.32 35.35
N ASN A 358 6.74 -8.54 36.65
CA ASN A 358 7.33 -7.67 37.67
C ASN A 358 8.87 -7.63 37.57
N LEU A 359 9.51 -8.76 37.31
CA LEU A 359 10.96 -8.83 37.08
C LEU A 359 11.37 -8.04 35.83
N LEU A 360 10.64 -8.20 34.71
CA LEU A 360 10.86 -7.47 33.47
C LEU A 360 10.74 -5.96 33.67
N LEU A 361 9.62 -5.52 34.27
CA LEU A 361 9.33 -4.11 34.54
C LEU A 361 10.35 -3.46 35.47
N ASN A 362 10.89 -4.19 36.45
CA ASN A 362 11.97 -3.67 37.31
C ASN A 362 13.33 -3.60 36.58
N HIS A 363 13.53 -4.44 35.55
CA HIS A 363 14.78 -4.52 34.80
C HIS A 363 14.88 -3.48 33.67
N LEU A 364 13.77 -3.16 32.99
CA LEU A 364 13.76 -2.24 31.84
C LEU A 364 14.35 -0.84 32.16
N PRO A 365 13.98 -0.15 33.26
CA PRO A 365 14.53 1.17 33.57
C PRO A 365 16.06 1.18 33.75
N SER A 366 16.67 0.10 34.24
CA SER A 366 18.12 0.05 34.49
C SER A 366 18.97 0.28 33.24
N ASN A 367 18.44 -0.11 32.07
CA ASN A 367 19.11 0.06 30.77
C ASN A 367 18.77 1.38 30.07
N ALA A 368 17.80 2.16 30.58
CA ALA A 368 17.40 3.45 30.02
C ALA A 368 18.42 4.58 30.27
N SER A 369 19.39 4.36 31.17
CA SER A 369 20.49 5.30 31.42
C SER A 369 21.57 5.26 30.32
N THR A 370 21.69 4.14 29.61
CA THR A 370 22.78 3.87 28.66
C THR A 370 22.31 3.70 27.22
N SER A 371 21.01 3.47 27.01
CA SER A 371 20.42 3.29 25.70
C SER A 371 19.05 3.96 25.61
N SER A 372 18.73 4.52 24.44
CA SER A 372 17.39 5.01 24.10
C SER A 372 16.44 3.90 23.65
N TYR A 373 16.92 2.67 23.53
CA TYR A 373 16.12 1.50 23.18
C TYR A 373 16.68 0.24 23.84
N TYR A 374 15.82 -0.59 24.41
CA TYR A 374 16.22 -1.88 24.96
C TYR A 374 15.07 -2.87 24.91
N GLN A 375 15.40 -4.14 24.66
CA GLN A 375 14.45 -5.25 24.65
C GLN A 375 14.91 -6.32 25.66
N ALA A 376 13.95 -6.96 26.32
CA ALA A 376 14.21 -8.00 27.28
C ALA A 376 13.14 -9.09 27.23
N ILE A 377 13.56 -10.30 27.59
CA ILE A 377 12.71 -11.49 27.70
C ILE A 377 12.90 -12.03 29.11
N VAL A 378 11.81 -12.31 29.82
CA VAL A 378 11.85 -12.88 31.17
C VAL A 378 10.91 -14.09 31.24
N GLY A 379 11.43 -15.19 31.78
CA GLY A 379 10.67 -16.44 31.98
C GLY A 379 10.74 -17.43 30.82
N ASP A 380 10.25 -18.64 31.11
CA ASP A 380 10.14 -19.76 30.16
C ASP A 380 8.67 -20.01 29.77
N GLU A 381 8.47 -20.72 28.66
CA GLU A 381 7.12 -21.10 28.20
C GLU A 381 6.42 -21.97 29.26
N PRO A 382 5.13 -21.74 29.57
CA PRO A 382 4.17 -20.87 28.87
C PRO A 382 4.03 -19.44 29.45
N ASP A 383 4.83 -19.07 30.46
CA ASP A 383 4.71 -17.82 31.22
C ASP A 383 5.76 -16.77 30.84
N ARG A 384 6.29 -16.87 29.62
CA ARG A 384 7.31 -15.96 29.09
C ARG A 384 6.71 -14.57 28.82
N VAL A 385 7.50 -13.54 29.10
CA VAL A 385 7.13 -12.13 28.88
C VAL A 385 8.18 -11.46 28.01
N TYR A 386 7.73 -10.83 26.93
CA TYR A 386 8.52 -9.98 26.06
C TYR A 386 8.26 -8.52 26.44
N GLY A 387 9.31 -7.69 26.51
CA GLY A 387 9.14 -6.26 26.74
C GLY A 387 10.23 -5.41 26.11
N ASN A 388 9.88 -4.16 25.80
CA ASN A 388 10.83 -3.16 25.36
C ASN A 388 10.49 -1.77 25.92
N PHE A 389 11.48 -0.88 25.86
CA PHE A 389 11.24 0.55 25.93
C PHE A 389 11.93 1.25 24.77
N MET A 390 11.38 2.40 24.38
CA MET A 390 11.96 3.31 23.41
C MET A 390 11.81 4.75 23.91
N CYS A 391 12.89 5.52 23.91
CA CYS A 391 12.88 6.96 24.10
C CYS A 391 13.13 7.64 22.76
N TYR A 392 12.38 8.69 22.44
CA TYR A 392 12.50 9.34 21.15
C TYR A 392 13.86 10.02 20.98
N THR A 393 14.38 10.06 19.75
CA THR A 393 15.78 10.45 19.49
C THR A 393 16.06 11.93 19.73
N TYR A 394 15.03 12.79 19.68
CA TYR A 394 15.11 14.20 20.04
C TYR A 394 14.98 14.45 21.56
N PHE A 395 14.74 13.40 22.36
CA PHE A 395 14.65 13.49 23.81
C PHE A 395 16.01 13.17 24.46
N PRO A 396 16.53 14.03 25.36
CA PRO A 396 17.84 13.82 25.97
C PRO A 396 17.91 12.48 26.73
N THR A 397 18.97 11.70 26.51
CA THR A 397 19.16 10.38 27.12
C THR A 397 19.10 10.41 28.66
N GLN A 398 19.51 11.53 29.26
CA GLN A 398 19.43 11.76 30.72
C GLN A 398 17.99 11.76 31.27
N ASN A 399 17.00 12.06 30.43
CA ASN A 399 15.58 12.09 30.81
C ASN A 399 14.85 10.78 30.43
N CYS A 400 15.51 9.84 29.75
CA CYS A 400 14.91 8.55 29.37
C CYS A 400 14.61 7.68 30.60
N LEU A 401 15.54 7.59 31.56
CA LEU A 401 15.37 6.84 32.80
C LEU A 401 14.11 7.23 33.61
N PRO A 402 13.88 8.53 33.94
CA PRO A 402 12.68 8.92 34.67
C PRO A 402 11.40 8.64 33.87
N CYS A 403 11.40 8.81 32.55
CA CYS A 403 10.24 8.51 31.69
C CYS A 403 9.89 7.02 31.73
N VAL A 404 10.86 6.14 31.50
CA VAL A 404 10.66 4.68 31.51
C VAL A 404 10.24 4.18 32.90
N SER A 405 10.79 4.78 33.96
CA SER A 405 10.41 4.45 35.36
C SER A 405 8.94 4.84 35.64
N GLN A 406 8.52 6.02 35.22
CA GLN A 406 7.12 6.47 35.36
C GLN A 406 6.16 5.62 34.51
N ALA A 407 6.55 5.28 33.28
CA ALA A 407 5.77 4.40 32.42
C ALA A 407 5.57 3.01 33.04
N THR A 408 6.61 2.49 33.70
CA THR A 408 6.57 1.20 34.40
C THR A 408 5.56 1.21 35.56
N GLU A 409 5.61 2.23 36.42
CA GLU A 409 4.69 2.32 37.56
C GLU A 409 3.26 2.60 37.12
N ALA A 410 3.07 3.38 36.06
CA ALA A 410 1.75 3.61 35.47
C ALA A 410 1.15 2.33 34.90
N ILE A 411 1.94 1.50 34.20
CA ILE A 411 1.50 0.21 33.68
C ILE A 411 1.04 -0.73 34.81
N LYS A 412 1.80 -0.78 35.92
CA LYS A 412 1.42 -1.60 37.08
C LYS A 412 0.10 -1.13 37.71
N ALA A 413 -0.18 0.17 37.68
CA ALA A 413 -1.37 0.76 38.28
C ALA A 413 -2.62 0.64 37.38
N GLY A 414 -2.48 0.81 36.06
CA GLY A 414 -3.63 0.88 35.16
C GLY A 414 -3.97 -0.41 34.39
N CYS A 415 -3.01 -1.33 34.16
CA CYS A 415 -3.25 -2.64 33.52
C CYS A 415 -2.96 -3.84 34.47
N PRO A 416 -3.68 -4.00 35.60
CA PRO A 416 -3.30 -4.94 36.66
C PRO A 416 -3.44 -6.44 36.29
N THR A 417 -4.15 -6.78 35.22
CA THR A 417 -4.40 -8.20 34.83
C THR A 417 -4.15 -8.49 33.35
N SER A 418 -3.67 -7.53 32.56
CA SER A 418 -3.51 -7.69 31.11
C SER A 418 -2.22 -8.41 30.75
N LYS A 419 -2.27 -9.40 29.84
CA LYS A 419 -1.06 -10.04 29.31
C LYS A 419 -0.34 -9.22 28.23
N ASP A 420 -0.96 -8.16 27.73
CA ASP A 420 -0.38 -7.21 26.77
C ASP A 420 -0.74 -5.78 27.17
N ALA A 421 0.25 -4.89 27.21
CA ALA A 421 -0.02 -3.47 27.38
C ALA A 421 1.06 -2.61 26.73
N VAL A 422 0.61 -1.45 26.27
CA VAL A 422 1.47 -0.36 25.79
C VAL A 422 1.12 0.92 26.52
N ARG A 423 2.17 1.64 26.94
CA ARG A 423 2.05 2.96 27.56
C ARG A 423 2.90 3.94 26.78
N TRP A 424 2.28 5.06 26.41
CA TRP A 424 2.96 6.20 25.81
C TRP A 424 3.02 7.35 26.77
N TRP A 425 4.21 7.91 26.94
CA TRP A 425 4.38 9.22 27.55
C TRP A 425 4.68 10.22 26.44
N GLU A 426 3.79 11.20 26.29
CA GLU A 426 3.73 12.19 25.21
C GLU A 426 5.10 12.56 24.67
N GLU A 427 5.43 12.05 23.47
CA GLU A 427 6.62 12.44 22.72
C GLU A 427 7.96 12.26 23.46
N GLN A 428 7.98 11.48 24.56
CA GLN A 428 9.16 11.25 25.39
C GLN A 428 9.62 9.79 25.36
N CYS A 429 8.73 8.86 25.73
CA CYS A 429 9.05 7.43 25.72
C CYS A 429 7.82 6.54 25.54
N GLN A 430 8.08 5.31 25.13
CA GLN A 430 7.13 4.22 24.98
C GLN A 430 7.64 3.01 25.74
N LEU A 431 6.76 2.32 26.46
CA LEU A 431 7.02 1.02 27.08
C LEU A 431 5.95 0.04 26.64
N ARG A 432 6.36 -1.17 26.23
CA ARG A 432 5.45 -2.25 25.84
C ARG A 432 5.87 -3.57 26.47
N TYR A 433 4.89 -4.39 26.86
CA TYR A 433 5.09 -5.80 27.15
C TYR A 433 3.98 -6.66 26.55
N SER A 434 4.28 -7.94 26.27
CA SER A 434 3.31 -8.92 25.78
C SER A 434 3.73 -10.34 26.14
N ASN A 435 2.76 -11.26 26.18
CA ASN A 435 3.01 -12.70 26.22
C ASN A 435 3.29 -13.30 24.84
N GLN A 436 3.18 -12.52 23.76
CA GLN A 436 3.57 -12.89 22.42
C GLN A 436 4.84 -12.15 22.00
N ASN A 437 5.66 -12.78 21.14
CA ASN A 437 6.84 -12.12 20.61
C ASN A 437 6.42 -11.06 19.58
N PHE A 438 6.68 -9.79 19.89
CA PHE A 438 6.43 -8.64 19.02
C PHE A 438 7.72 -7.97 18.50
N PHE A 439 8.89 -8.55 18.78
CA PHE A 439 10.15 -7.97 18.33
C PHE A 439 10.31 -8.13 16.81
N GLY A 440 10.48 -7.00 16.11
CA GLY A 440 10.63 -6.98 14.65
C GLY A 440 9.36 -7.33 13.89
N LEU A 441 8.19 -7.14 14.51
CA LEU A 441 6.88 -7.25 13.86
C LEU A 441 6.16 -5.91 13.97
N MET A 442 5.76 -5.32 12.84
CA MET A 442 4.87 -4.15 12.83
C MET A 442 3.53 -4.48 13.45
N ASP A 443 3.18 -3.76 14.51
CA ASP A 443 1.92 -3.91 15.22
C ASP A 443 1.08 -2.63 15.16
N TYR A 444 0.01 -2.71 14.38
CA TYR A 444 -0.93 -1.62 14.12
C TYR A 444 -1.99 -1.44 15.22
N SER A 445 -2.11 -2.38 16.17
CA SER A 445 -3.13 -2.33 17.25
C SER A 445 -2.90 -1.19 18.26
N THR A 446 -1.79 -0.47 18.11
CA THR A 446 -1.28 0.51 19.07
C THR A 446 -1.20 1.94 18.47
N ILE A 447 -1.74 2.14 17.27
CA ILE A 447 -1.75 3.45 16.59
C ILE A 447 -2.78 4.38 17.25
N ILE A 448 -2.32 5.56 17.68
CA ILE A 448 -3.18 6.62 18.22
C ILE A 448 -3.29 7.72 17.18
N THR A 449 -4.51 7.98 16.76
CA THR A 449 -4.82 8.96 15.73
C THR A 449 -5.49 10.18 16.35
N ARG A 450 -4.94 11.36 16.07
CA ARG A 450 -5.50 12.64 16.52
C ARG A 450 -5.94 13.44 15.30
N SER A 451 -7.21 13.85 15.29
CA SER A 451 -7.76 14.70 14.25
C SER A 451 -7.68 16.16 14.67
N ASN A 452 -7.27 17.03 13.76
CA ASN A 452 -7.44 18.46 13.94
C ASN A 452 -8.94 18.80 13.84
N LEU A 453 -9.46 19.58 14.79
CA LEU A 453 -10.88 19.98 14.85
C LEU A 453 -11.23 21.11 13.88
N LEU A 454 -10.23 21.68 13.20
CA LEU A 454 -10.41 22.77 12.24
C LEU A 454 -10.52 22.21 10.81
N ASN A 455 -11.59 22.59 10.12
CA ASN A 455 -11.79 22.22 8.71
C ASN A 455 -10.86 23.04 7.80
N SER A 456 -10.17 22.36 6.89
CA SER A 456 -9.37 23.02 5.84
C SER A 456 -10.25 23.61 4.75
N SER A 457 -9.91 24.81 4.27
CA SER A 457 -10.66 25.51 3.20
C SER A 457 -10.53 24.82 1.84
N ASP A 458 -9.46 24.07 1.62
CA ASP A 458 -9.22 23.26 0.41
C ASP A 458 -8.68 21.87 0.82
N PRO A 459 -9.57 20.88 1.01
CA PRO A 459 -9.19 19.54 1.45
C PRO A 459 -8.29 18.79 0.47
N ASP A 460 -8.41 19.03 -0.83
CA ASP A 460 -7.66 18.30 -1.86
C ASP A 460 -6.23 18.82 -1.97
N LEU A 461 -6.05 20.15 -1.92
CA LEU A 461 -4.73 20.76 -1.84
C LEU A 461 -4.02 20.36 -0.53
N PHE A 462 -4.73 20.38 0.60
CA PHE A 462 -4.15 19.99 1.89
C PHE A 462 -3.67 18.53 1.87
N LYS A 463 -4.48 17.60 1.37
CA LYS A 463 -4.10 16.18 1.24
C LYS A 463 -2.89 16.00 0.34
N SER A 464 -2.83 16.71 -0.79
CA SER A 464 -1.69 16.65 -1.71
C SER A 464 -0.41 17.13 -1.04
N VAL A 465 -0.46 18.29 -0.36
CA VAL A 465 0.69 18.90 0.31
C VAL A 465 1.19 18.04 1.46
N VAL A 466 0.30 17.52 2.30
CA VAL A 466 0.67 16.62 3.41
C VAL A 466 1.33 15.35 2.88
N LYS A 467 0.76 14.74 1.84
CA LYS A 467 1.31 13.51 1.23
C LYS A 467 2.71 13.73 0.66
N GLU A 468 2.91 14.80 -0.08
CA GLU A 468 4.22 15.15 -0.64
C GLU A 468 5.24 15.44 0.47
N MET A 469 4.82 16.21 1.47
CA MET A 469 5.67 16.57 2.61
C MET A 469 6.09 15.33 3.42
N LEU A 470 5.16 14.45 3.79
CA LEU A 470 5.47 13.25 4.56
C LEU A 470 6.35 12.27 3.79
N ASN A 471 6.17 12.12 2.48
CA ASN A 471 7.06 11.30 1.65
C ASN A 471 8.50 11.84 1.66
N ASN A 472 8.66 13.15 1.47
CA ASN A 472 9.98 13.78 1.47
C ASN A 472 10.66 13.69 2.85
N LEU A 473 9.89 13.92 3.93
CA LEU A 473 10.41 13.77 5.29
C LEU A 473 10.78 12.32 5.63
N SER A 474 10.03 11.35 5.12
CA SER A 474 10.33 9.92 5.28
C SER A 474 11.63 9.53 4.58
N GLU A 475 11.85 10.00 3.35
CA GLU A 475 13.10 9.76 2.63
C GLU A 475 14.30 10.40 3.35
N LYS A 476 14.15 11.63 3.85
CA LYS A 476 15.20 12.31 4.61
C LYS A 476 15.51 11.61 5.92
N ALA A 477 14.49 11.19 6.67
CA ALA A 477 14.69 10.44 7.90
C ALA A 477 15.40 9.09 7.66
N ALA A 478 15.15 8.44 6.52
CA ALA A 478 15.66 7.11 6.17
C ALA A 478 17.06 7.08 5.60
N PHE A 479 17.40 8.03 4.75
CA PHE A 479 18.58 7.91 3.90
C PHE A 479 19.63 8.99 4.15
N ASP A 480 19.34 10.01 4.94
CA ASP A 480 20.32 11.04 5.30
C ASP A 480 21.14 10.61 6.54
N PRO A 481 22.46 10.31 6.39
CA PRO A 481 23.31 9.90 7.50
C PRO A 481 23.53 11.01 8.55
N SER A 482 23.25 12.27 8.18
CA SER A 482 23.36 13.42 9.08
C SER A 482 22.16 13.59 10.01
N GLN A 483 21.03 12.96 9.69
CA GLN A 483 19.81 13.00 10.48
C GLN A 483 19.79 11.85 11.49
N GLN A 484 19.39 12.12 12.74
CA GLN A 484 19.28 11.11 13.80
C GLN A 484 17.98 10.28 13.67
N LYS A 485 17.74 9.76 12.46
CA LYS A 485 16.58 8.93 12.11
C LYS A 485 15.23 9.63 12.29
N TYR A 486 15.20 10.96 12.22
CA TYR A 486 13.97 11.75 12.19
C TYR A 486 14.13 12.94 11.23
N SER A 487 13.03 13.53 10.79
CA SER A 487 13.00 14.72 9.93
C SER A 487 11.78 15.58 10.25
N ILE A 488 11.97 16.90 10.19
CA ILE A 488 10.90 17.89 10.37
C ILE A 488 10.79 18.78 9.15
N GLY A 489 9.57 19.17 8.82
CA GLY A 489 9.26 19.99 7.66
C GLY A 489 8.18 21.02 7.95
N LYS A 490 8.19 22.09 7.16
CA LYS A 490 7.14 23.11 7.15
C LYS A 490 6.79 23.41 5.71
N HIS A 491 5.50 23.46 5.40
CA HIS A 491 4.98 23.92 4.12
C HIS A 491 3.95 25.04 4.33
N ASN A 492 4.12 26.16 3.63
CA ASN A 492 3.18 27.27 3.68
C ASN A 492 2.08 27.06 2.63
N LEU A 493 0.82 27.14 3.04
CA LEU A 493 -0.34 27.15 2.13
C LEU A 493 -0.62 28.57 1.64
N ALA A 494 -1.33 28.68 0.51
CA ALA A 494 -1.61 29.95 -0.16
C ALA A 494 -2.40 30.96 0.72
N ASN A 495 -3.09 30.48 1.77
CA ASN A 495 -3.92 31.28 2.68
C ASN A 495 -3.23 31.67 4.00
N ALA A 496 -1.89 31.71 4.03
CA ALA A 496 -1.08 32.00 5.23
C ALA A 496 -1.07 30.92 6.33
N ASP A 497 -1.80 29.81 6.16
CA ASP A 497 -1.68 28.63 7.00
C ASP A 497 -0.37 27.89 6.76
N SER A 498 0.20 27.30 7.81
CA SER A 498 1.41 26.48 7.71
C SER A 498 1.13 25.05 8.16
N VAL A 499 1.47 24.09 7.31
CA VAL A 499 1.48 22.67 7.65
C VAL A 499 2.87 22.34 8.19
N TYR A 500 2.93 21.72 9.36
CA TYR A 500 4.16 21.19 9.94
C TYR A 500 4.10 19.67 9.83
N GLY A 501 5.24 19.05 9.52
CA GLY A 501 5.35 17.60 9.39
C GLY A 501 6.51 17.09 10.23
N PHE A 502 6.31 15.96 10.88
CA PHE A 502 7.33 15.25 11.64
C PHE A 502 7.31 13.77 11.22
N VAL A 503 8.47 13.23 10.86
CA VAL A 503 8.65 11.80 10.58
C VAL A 503 9.82 11.29 11.39
N GLN A 504 9.64 10.18 12.10
CA GLN A 504 10.71 9.50 12.79
C GLN A 504 10.72 8.02 12.46
N LEU A 505 11.91 7.52 12.15
CA LEU A 505 12.17 6.11 12.00
C LEU A 505 12.50 5.52 13.35
N CYS A 506 11.70 4.51 13.70
CA CYS A 506 11.91 3.78 14.93
C CYS A 506 13.00 2.73 14.70
N LEU A 507 13.88 2.58 15.67
CA LEU A 507 15.00 1.62 15.62
C LEU A 507 14.52 0.16 15.59
N THR A 508 13.24 -0.05 15.89
CA THR A 508 12.42 -1.23 15.57
C THR A 508 10.98 -0.79 15.31
N GLU A 509 10.26 -1.55 14.50
CA GLU A 509 8.95 -1.37 13.86
C GLU A 509 7.73 -0.92 14.72
N THR A 510 7.83 0.16 15.49
CA THR A 510 6.68 0.82 16.13
C THR A 510 6.54 2.25 15.62
N CYS A 511 5.84 2.45 14.51
CA CYS A 511 5.59 3.78 13.96
C CYS A 511 4.47 4.51 14.70
N LYS A 512 4.69 5.81 14.96
CA LYS A 512 3.64 6.80 15.20
C LYS A 512 3.71 7.79 14.04
N GLU A 513 2.67 7.86 13.20
CA GLU A 513 2.42 9.05 12.40
C GLU A 513 1.76 10.07 13.33
N VAL A 514 2.42 11.21 13.56
CA VAL A 514 1.77 12.39 14.14
C VAL A 514 1.61 13.38 13.00
N THR A 515 0.39 13.50 12.49
CA THR A 515 -0.05 14.60 11.63
C THR A 515 -0.44 15.82 12.44
#